data_AF-A0A2W4SLH9-F1
#
_entry.id   AF-A0A2W4SLH9-F1
#
_cell.length_a   1.000
_cell.length_b   1.000
_cell.length_c   1.000
_cell.angle_alpha   90.00
_cell.angle_beta   90.00
_cell.angle_gamma   90.00
#
_symmetry.space_group_name_H-M   'P 1'
#
loop_
_entity.id
_entity.type
_entity.pdbx_description
1 polymer ?
#
loop_
_entity_poly.entity_id
_entity_poly.type
_entity_poly.pdbx_seq_one_letter_code
_entity_poly.pdbx_strand_id
1 'polypeptide(L)'
;MSRVRFPAPLYSDLASTLLDANGLESCAIAYAHHDAHNGTWIVTDAGPVPDEAYESRTCVSAILKSSFLIEVANRSRVTGMAVIAIHTHPASPGHPHFSLIDDAGETDLGSYFVRRAAPVPHVALVIGPQGCRARPLGIDDEIDVWEVGERLMLHSPLQGVSDQERDDRQVRAFGAPGQRLLRRLHFGVIGAGGTGSLECQQLAHLGATRITVIDHDLVEETNLNRLVGSITSDVGQPKVEVAARMIRAINPDATVVPLQADIVDEEVAKL
;
A
#
# COMPACT_ATOMS: atom_id res chain seq x y z
N MET A 1 7.28 3.29 -4.26
CA MET A 1 6.59 3.93 -3.13
C MET A 1 6.35 2.85 -2.10
N SER A 2 7.03 3.03 -0.98
CA SER A 2 7.01 2.10 0.15
C SER A 2 5.63 2.12 0.80
N ARG A 3 5.21 0.99 1.38
CA ARG A 3 3.85 0.83 1.94
C ARG A 3 3.75 -0.32 2.93
N VAL A 4 2.83 -0.21 3.88
CA VAL A 4 2.43 -1.32 4.76
C VAL A 4 1.15 -1.94 4.24
N ARG A 5 1.06 -3.27 4.24
CA ARG A 5 -0.13 -4.04 3.88
C ARG A 5 -0.53 -4.95 5.03
N PHE A 6 -1.69 -4.68 5.60
CA PHE A 6 -2.36 -5.58 6.53
C PHE A 6 -3.29 -6.52 5.77
N PRO A 7 -3.34 -7.82 6.09
CA PRO A 7 -4.44 -8.68 5.65
C PRO A 7 -5.72 -8.26 6.37
N ALA A 8 -6.84 -8.13 5.67
CA ALA A 8 -8.11 -7.87 6.33
C ALA A 8 -8.56 -9.11 7.13
N PRO A 9 -9.15 -8.96 8.33
CA PRO A 9 -9.51 -7.69 9.01
C PRO A 9 -8.47 -7.22 10.05
N LEU A 10 -7.20 -7.61 9.93
CA LEU A 10 -6.19 -7.44 10.99
C LEU A 10 -6.00 -6.00 11.42
N TYR A 11 -5.98 -5.03 10.50
CA TYR A 11 -5.81 -3.62 10.88
C TYR A 11 -7.07 -3.12 11.58
N SER A 12 -8.24 -3.40 11.00
CA SER A 12 -9.51 -2.91 11.51
C SER A 12 -9.80 -3.44 12.92
N ASP A 13 -9.55 -4.73 13.16
CA ASP A 13 -9.72 -5.36 14.48
C ASP A 13 -8.72 -4.78 15.50
N LEU A 14 -7.47 -4.60 15.09
CA LEU A 14 -6.43 -4.02 15.95
C LEU A 14 -6.76 -2.57 16.32
N ALA A 15 -7.11 -1.75 15.34
CA ALA A 15 -7.46 -0.34 15.56
C ALA A 15 -8.66 -0.20 16.49
N SER A 16 -9.72 -0.99 16.27
CA SER A 16 -10.90 -1.03 17.14
C SER A 16 -10.52 -1.36 18.58
N THR A 17 -9.73 -2.43 18.78
CA THR A 17 -9.27 -2.87 20.10
C THR A 17 -8.43 -1.81 20.81
N LEU A 18 -7.50 -1.17 20.10
CA LEU A 18 -6.59 -0.20 20.71
C LEU A 18 -7.27 1.13 21.06
N LEU A 19 -8.28 1.53 20.29
CA LEU A 19 -9.02 2.79 20.50
C LEU A 19 -10.09 2.69 21.58
N ASP A 20 -10.50 1.48 21.98
CA ASP A 20 -11.48 1.24 23.06
C ASP A 20 -10.89 1.41 24.49
N ALA A 21 -9.66 1.92 24.60
CA ALA A 21 -8.93 2.02 25.87
C ALA A 21 -9.31 3.23 26.75
N ASN A 22 -10.59 3.64 26.77
CA ASN A 22 -11.10 4.77 27.57
C ASN A 22 -10.28 6.08 27.42
N GLY A 23 -9.76 6.35 26.22
CA GLY A 23 -8.96 7.54 25.93
C GLY A 23 -7.50 7.48 26.39
N LEU A 24 -7.02 6.35 26.91
CA LEU A 24 -5.59 6.09 27.08
C LEU A 24 -4.94 5.77 25.73
N GLU A 25 -3.69 6.17 25.60
CA GLU A 25 -2.84 5.73 24.50
C GLU A 25 -2.53 4.24 24.66
N SER A 26 -2.63 3.48 23.57
CA SER A 26 -2.44 2.04 23.53
C SER A 26 -1.35 1.71 22.51
N CYS A 27 -0.44 0.82 22.87
CA CYS A 27 0.57 0.30 21.96
C CYS A 27 0.18 -1.07 21.41
N ALA A 28 0.67 -1.37 20.21
CA ALA A 28 0.67 -2.70 19.61
C ALA A 28 2.01 -2.97 18.93
N ILE A 29 2.32 -4.25 18.75
CA ILE A 29 3.46 -4.68 17.93
C ILE A 29 2.91 -5.52 16.79
N ALA A 30 3.32 -5.21 15.57
CA ALA A 30 3.13 -6.08 14.42
C ALA A 30 4.47 -6.55 13.83
N TYR A 31 4.44 -7.71 13.19
CA TYR A 31 5.57 -8.26 12.46
C TYR A 31 5.24 -8.35 10.98
N ALA A 32 6.22 -8.02 10.13
CA ALA A 32 6.01 -7.99 8.70
C ALA A 32 7.21 -8.52 7.92
N HIS A 33 6.95 -9.22 6.82
CA HIS A 33 7.96 -9.48 5.80
C HIS A 33 8.21 -8.19 5.02
N HIS A 34 9.48 -7.79 4.90
CA HIS A 34 9.88 -6.63 4.09
C HIS A 34 10.37 -7.08 2.72
N ASP A 35 9.66 -6.66 1.67
CA ASP A 35 10.07 -6.81 0.29
C ASP A 35 10.87 -5.58 -0.16
N ALA A 36 12.18 -5.76 -0.29
CA ALA A 36 13.10 -4.68 -0.67
C ALA A 36 12.94 -4.24 -2.13
N HIS A 37 12.33 -5.04 -3.01
CA HIS A 37 12.18 -4.68 -4.43
C HIS A 37 11.18 -3.55 -4.63
N ASN A 38 10.11 -3.53 -3.84
CA ASN A 38 9.04 -2.54 -3.95
C ASN A 38 8.83 -1.69 -2.67
N GLY A 39 9.61 -1.97 -1.61
CA GLY A 39 9.54 -1.27 -0.32
C GLY A 39 8.26 -1.59 0.47
N THR A 40 7.74 -2.81 0.33
CA THR A 40 6.48 -3.19 0.99
C THR A 40 6.71 -4.00 2.25
N TRP A 41 6.01 -3.64 3.33
CA TRP A 41 5.89 -4.47 4.52
C TRP A 41 4.56 -5.22 4.48
N ILE A 42 4.61 -6.55 4.40
CA ILE A 42 3.42 -7.42 4.43
C ILE A 42 3.28 -7.94 5.85
N VAL A 43 2.26 -7.47 6.57
CA VAL A 43 2.02 -7.81 7.97
C VAL A 43 1.51 -9.25 8.07
N THR A 44 2.14 -10.04 8.93
CA THR A 44 1.76 -11.44 9.18
C THR A 44 0.92 -11.58 10.44
N ASP A 45 1.27 -10.83 11.47
CA ASP A 45 0.56 -10.81 12.75
C ASP A 45 0.75 -9.47 13.44
N ALA A 46 -0.26 -9.10 14.23
CA ALA A 46 -0.26 -7.91 15.05
C ALA A 46 -1.04 -8.19 16.33
N GLY A 47 -0.64 -7.56 17.43
CA GLY A 47 -1.35 -7.71 18.70
C GLY A 47 -1.11 -6.52 19.64
N PRO A 48 -2.10 -6.24 20.51
CA PRO A 48 -1.95 -5.21 21.54
C PRO A 48 -0.81 -5.57 22.49
N VAL A 49 -0.10 -4.55 22.96
CA VAL A 49 0.87 -4.70 24.05
C VAL A 49 0.10 -4.96 25.34
N PRO A 50 0.45 -6.00 26.12
CA PRO A 50 -0.26 -6.32 27.36
C PRO A 50 0.00 -5.27 28.45
N ASP A 51 -0.95 -5.09 29.38
CA ASP A 51 -0.90 -4.02 30.38
C ASP A 51 0.36 -4.09 31.27
N GLU A 52 0.84 -5.28 31.58
CA GLU A 52 2.06 -5.49 32.37
C GLU A 52 3.34 -5.08 31.65
N ALA A 53 3.32 -4.90 30.32
CA ALA A 53 4.48 -4.48 29.53
C ALA A 53 4.67 -2.96 29.50
N TYR A 54 3.68 -2.18 29.97
CA TYR A 54 3.84 -0.73 30.13
C TYR A 54 4.64 -0.40 31.39
N GLU A 55 5.61 0.48 31.25
CA GLU A 55 6.28 1.14 32.38
C GLU A 55 5.44 2.33 32.85
N SER A 56 4.90 3.11 31.90
CA SER A 56 3.92 4.16 32.15
C SER A 56 2.97 4.29 30.96
N ARG A 57 1.74 4.71 31.23
CA ARG A 57 0.68 4.85 30.22
C ARG A 57 -0.27 5.97 30.62
N THR A 58 -0.46 6.93 29.73
CA THR A 58 -1.34 8.09 29.89
C THR A 58 -2.18 8.30 28.63
N CYS A 59 -2.91 9.41 28.52
CA CYS A 59 -3.66 9.76 27.31
C CYS A 59 -2.80 10.38 26.19
N VAL A 60 -1.52 10.70 26.47
CA VAL A 60 -0.62 11.43 25.54
C VAL A 60 0.79 10.85 25.49
N SER A 61 1.04 9.77 26.23
CA SER A 61 2.33 9.07 26.23
C SER A 61 2.17 7.65 26.76
N ALA A 62 2.80 6.70 26.09
CA ALA A 62 3.00 5.32 26.56
C ALA A 62 4.48 4.93 26.47
N ILE A 63 5.03 4.39 27.56
CA ILE A 63 6.42 3.91 27.65
C ILE A 63 6.39 2.41 27.93
N LEU A 64 7.10 1.63 27.10
CA LEU A 64 7.19 0.18 27.23
C LEU A 64 8.44 -0.23 28.02
N LYS A 65 8.30 -1.26 28.86
CA LYS A 65 9.42 -1.82 29.62
C LYS A 65 10.49 -2.36 28.69
N SER A 66 11.76 -2.14 29.04
CA SER A 66 12.89 -2.66 28.26
C SER A 66 12.88 -4.19 28.12
N SER A 67 12.35 -4.93 29.12
CA SER A 67 12.21 -6.38 29.04
C SER A 67 11.31 -6.83 27.90
N PHE A 68 10.21 -6.12 27.67
CA PHE A 68 9.30 -6.39 26.55
C PHE A 68 9.94 -6.05 25.21
N LEU A 69 10.66 -4.92 25.12
CA LEU A 69 11.38 -4.56 23.89
C LEU A 69 12.47 -5.58 23.51
N ILE A 70 13.10 -6.23 24.50
CA ILE A 70 14.05 -7.32 24.28
C ILE A 70 13.36 -8.53 23.64
N GLU A 71 12.16 -8.89 24.11
CA GLU A 71 11.37 -9.98 23.52
C GLU A 71 10.98 -9.68 22.07
N VAL A 72 10.52 -8.45 21.81
CA VAL A 72 10.15 -7.97 20.46
C VAL A 72 11.35 -8.03 19.50
N ALA A 73 12.50 -7.49 19.90
CA ALA A 73 13.70 -7.52 19.08
C ALA A 73 14.22 -8.94 18.86
N ASN A 74 14.17 -9.79 19.89
CA ASN A 74 14.55 -11.19 19.75
C ASN A 74 13.66 -11.94 18.76
N ARG A 75 12.33 -11.74 18.83
CA ARG A 75 11.40 -12.36 17.88
C ARG A 75 11.69 -11.90 16.46
N SER A 76 11.81 -10.59 16.24
CA SER A 76 12.19 -10.03 14.94
C SER A 76 13.48 -10.65 14.41
N ARG A 77 14.54 -10.71 15.22
CA ARG A 77 15.83 -11.28 14.84
C ARG A 77 15.73 -12.77 14.46
N VAL A 78 14.92 -13.55 15.19
CA VAL A 78 14.74 -14.99 14.92
C VAL A 78 13.93 -15.23 13.65
N THR A 79 12.89 -14.43 13.41
CA THR A 79 12.00 -14.61 12.25
C THR A 79 12.50 -13.91 10.99
N GLY A 80 13.43 -12.96 11.13
CA GLY A 80 13.86 -12.08 10.03
C GLY A 80 12.82 -11.01 9.66
N MET A 81 11.74 -10.88 10.43
CA MET A 81 10.65 -9.94 10.13
C MET A 81 10.94 -8.55 10.68
N ALA A 82 10.47 -7.54 9.97
CA ALA A 82 10.42 -6.17 10.45
C ALA A 82 9.46 -6.07 11.65
N VAL A 83 9.72 -5.07 12.48
CA VAL A 83 8.86 -4.67 13.60
C VAL A 83 8.11 -3.44 13.15
N ILE A 84 6.80 -3.43 13.35
CA ILE A 84 5.96 -2.25 13.25
C ILE A 84 5.56 -1.87 14.68
N ALA A 85 6.12 -0.78 15.17
CA ALA A 85 5.78 -0.21 16.46
C ALA A 85 4.54 0.66 16.29
N ILE A 86 3.44 0.28 16.95
CA ILE A 86 2.14 0.91 16.79
C ILE A 86 1.76 1.61 18.10
N HIS A 87 1.26 2.85 18.02
CA HIS A 87 0.63 3.53 19.15
C HIS A 87 -0.64 4.28 18.71
N THR A 88 -1.48 4.72 19.66
CA THR A 88 -2.74 5.41 19.35
C THR A 88 -2.77 6.85 19.82
N HIS A 89 -3.34 7.73 18.99
CA HIS A 89 -3.76 9.06 19.39
C HIS A 89 -5.30 9.14 19.43
N PRO A 90 -5.95 8.70 20.53
CA PRO A 90 -7.41 8.53 20.58
C PRO A 90 -8.18 9.85 20.48
N ALA A 91 -7.57 10.98 20.84
CA ALA A 91 -8.18 12.30 20.81
C ALA A 91 -7.91 13.09 19.51
N SER A 92 -7.23 12.50 18.51
CA SER A 92 -6.85 13.23 17.29
C SER A 92 -8.06 13.55 16.40
N PRO A 93 -8.24 14.82 15.98
CA PRO A 93 -9.23 15.17 14.97
C PRO A 93 -8.71 14.77 13.59
N GLY A 94 -9.32 13.78 12.95
CA GLY A 94 -8.89 13.31 11.63
C GLY A 94 -7.80 12.23 11.70
N HIS A 95 -6.92 12.24 10.70
CA HIS A 95 -5.75 11.37 10.70
C HIS A 95 -4.75 11.87 11.77
N PRO A 96 -4.14 10.97 12.55
CA PRO A 96 -3.17 11.36 13.56
C PRO A 96 -1.92 11.98 12.93
N HIS A 97 -1.13 12.66 13.74
CA HIS A 97 0.19 13.19 13.40
C HIS A 97 1.22 12.69 14.42
N PHE A 98 2.43 12.41 13.95
CA PHE A 98 3.58 12.20 14.84
C PHE A 98 3.92 13.51 15.56
N SER A 99 4.19 13.41 16.85
CA SER A 99 4.60 14.49 17.72
C SER A 99 6.11 14.47 17.95
N LEU A 100 6.66 15.55 18.53
CA LEU A 100 8.07 15.61 18.91
C LEU A 100 8.48 14.55 19.95
N ILE A 101 7.52 14.10 20.77
CA ILE A 101 7.75 13.02 21.75
C ILE A 101 7.91 11.70 21.01
N ASP A 102 7.11 11.46 19.98
CA ASP A 102 7.17 10.27 19.14
C ASP A 102 8.48 10.25 18.36
N ASP A 103 8.90 11.37 17.77
CA ASP A 103 10.18 11.50 17.06
C ASP A 103 11.37 11.10 17.95
N ALA A 104 11.38 11.56 19.21
CA ALA A 104 12.43 11.23 20.17
C ALA A 104 12.41 9.75 20.55
N GLY A 105 11.23 9.20 20.88
CA GLY A 105 11.08 7.78 21.22
C GLY A 105 11.42 6.85 20.06
N GLU A 106 11.04 7.20 18.84
CA GLU A 106 11.36 6.47 17.62
C GLU A 106 12.85 6.48 17.30
N THR A 107 13.57 7.57 17.60
CA THR A 107 15.02 7.65 17.40
C THR A 107 15.75 6.64 18.30
N ASP A 108 15.35 6.55 19.57
CA ASP A 108 15.91 5.59 20.52
C ASP A 108 15.53 4.15 20.14
N LEU A 109 14.26 3.92 19.81
CA LEU A 109 13.75 2.60 19.41
C LEU A 109 14.40 2.11 18.11
N GLY A 110 14.55 2.98 17.11
CA GLY A 110 15.23 2.69 15.85
C GLY A 110 16.69 2.31 16.10
N SER A 111 17.40 3.08 16.92
CA SER A 111 18.79 2.78 17.31
C SER A 111 18.92 1.44 18.01
N TYR A 112 17.93 1.07 18.84
CA TYR A 112 17.87 -0.21 19.52
C TYR A 112 17.64 -1.37 18.54
N PHE A 113 16.64 -1.27 17.67
CA PHE A 113 16.31 -2.32 16.70
C PHE A 113 17.42 -2.56 15.67
N VAL A 114 18.08 -1.51 15.19
CA VAL A 114 19.27 -1.64 14.32
C VAL A 114 20.35 -2.54 14.93
N ARG A 115 20.48 -2.55 16.26
CA ARG A 115 21.50 -3.34 16.97
C ARG A 115 21.03 -4.73 17.38
N ARG A 116 19.73 -4.97 17.52
CA ARG A 116 19.18 -6.15 18.24
C ARG A 116 18.13 -6.94 17.48
N ALA A 117 17.45 -6.34 16.51
CA ALA A 117 16.37 -6.94 15.74
C ALA A 117 16.90 -7.48 14.39
N ALA A 118 15.99 -7.89 13.49
CA ALA A 118 16.37 -8.28 12.14
C ALA A 118 16.99 -7.10 11.37
N PRO A 119 17.97 -7.35 10.47
CA PRO A 119 18.62 -6.30 9.68
C PRO A 119 17.73 -5.86 8.50
N VAL A 120 16.50 -5.44 8.79
CA VAL A 120 15.52 -4.96 7.82
C VAL A 120 14.94 -3.62 8.30
N PRO A 121 14.43 -2.77 7.41
CA PRO A 121 13.72 -1.55 7.79
C PRO A 121 12.53 -1.84 8.71
N HIS A 122 12.44 -1.13 9.82
CA HIS A 122 11.32 -1.17 10.78
C HIS A 122 10.40 0.04 10.58
N VAL A 123 9.17 -0.01 11.10
CA VAL A 123 8.14 1.01 10.83
C VAL A 123 7.55 1.53 12.14
N ALA A 124 7.30 2.83 12.21
CA ALA A 124 6.41 3.43 13.19
C ALA A 124 5.04 3.65 12.55
N LEU A 125 3.97 3.39 13.30
CA LEU A 125 2.61 3.60 12.86
C LEU A 125 1.79 4.17 14.01
N VAL A 126 1.10 5.28 13.75
CA VAL A 126 0.19 5.91 14.70
C VAL A 126 -1.25 5.77 14.20
N ILE A 127 -2.14 5.27 15.06
CA ILE A 127 -3.56 5.06 14.76
C ILE A 127 -4.40 6.12 15.48
N GLY A 128 -5.35 6.71 14.77
CA GLY A 128 -6.38 7.57 15.33
C GLY A 128 -7.78 7.11 14.90
N PRO A 129 -8.84 7.77 15.40
CA PRO A 129 -10.22 7.36 15.11
C PRO A 129 -10.64 7.41 13.63
N GLN A 130 -9.93 8.19 12.79
CA GLN A 130 -10.28 8.38 11.38
C GLN A 130 -9.21 7.86 10.40
N GLY A 131 -8.25 7.06 10.88
CA GLY A 131 -7.19 6.49 10.05
C GLY A 131 -5.85 6.40 10.78
N CYS A 132 -4.77 6.28 10.04
CA CYS A 132 -3.41 6.17 10.59
C CYS A 132 -2.40 6.96 9.77
N ARG A 133 -1.17 7.04 10.29
CA ARG A 133 0.02 7.37 9.51
C ARG A 133 1.12 6.40 9.84
N ALA A 134 1.97 6.11 8.87
CA ALA A 134 3.14 5.27 9.08
C ALA A 134 4.35 5.90 8.40
N ARG A 135 5.53 5.62 8.94
CA ARG A 135 6.82 5.97 8.35
C ARG A 135 7.89 4.97 8.79
N PRO A 136 8.96 4.75 8.01
CA PRO A 136 10.10 3.96 8.48
C PRO A 136 10.69 4.59 9.75
N LEU A 137 11.11 3.78 10.72
CA LEU A 137 11.66 4.29 11.98
C LEU A 137 12.90 5.17 11.73
N GLY A 138 12.85 6.40 12.23
CA GLY A 138 13.93 7.38 12.09
C GLY A 138 14.00 8.07 10.72
N ILE A 139 13.02 7.89 9.84
CA ILE A 139 12.94 8.55 8.54
C ILE A 139 11.59 9.25 8.42
N ASP A 140 11.61 10.56 8.18
CA ASP A 140 10.40 11.37 7.97
C ASP A 140 9.89 11.26 6.52
N ASP A 141 9.53 10.04 6.13
CA ASP A 141 8.95 9.72 4.82
C ASP A 141 7.67 8.89 5.05
N GLU A 142 6.51 9.53 4.88
CA GLU A 142 5.23 8.87 5.11
C GLU A 142 4.95 7.80 4.05
N ILE A 143 4.46 6.66 4.51
CA ILE A 143 4.15 5.50 3.67
C ILE A 143 2.67 5.15 3.75
N ASP A 144 2.13 4.62 2.65
CA ASP A 144 0.72 4.23 2.59
C ASP A 144 0.45 3.02 3.50
N VAL A 145 -0.68 3.04 4.21
CA VAL A 145 -1.15 1.90 5.00
C VAL A 145 -2.41 1.34 4.37
N TRP A 146 -2.31 0.13 3.82
CA TRP A 146 -3.39 -0.58 3.18
C TRP A 146 -3.86 -1.75 4.03
N GLU A 147 -5.15 -2.03 3.98
CA GLU A 147 -5.74 -3.28 4.42
C GLU A 147 -6.34 -4.00 3.19
N VAL A 148 -5.94 -5.26 3.00
CA VAL A 148 -6.19 -6.04 1.79
C VAL A 148 -7.05 -7.25 2.14
N GLY A 149 -8.27 -7.28 1.63
CA GLY A 149 -9.18 -8.43 1.71
C GLY A 149 -10.12 -8.44 0.51
N GLU A 150 -11.41 -8.75 0.74
CA GLU A 150 -12.45 -8.60 -0.28
C GLU A 150 -12.55 -7.15 -0.81
N ARG A 151 -12.13 -6.18 0.01
CA ARG A 151 -12.01 -4.77 -0.33
C ARG A 151 -10.57 -4.32 -0.10
N LEU A 152 -10.14 -3.38 -0.91
CA LEU A 152 -8.89 -2.63 -0.71
C LEU A 152 -9.22 -1.35 0.05
N MET A 153 -8.71 -1.24 1.28
CA MET A 153 -8.92 -0.08 2.13
C MET A 153 -7.59 0.65 2.33
N LEU A 154 -7.58 1.95 2.06
CA LEU A 154 -6.47 2.83 2.39
C LEU A 154 -6.79 3.52 3.72
N HIS A 155 -5.99 3.28 4.74
CA HIS A 155 -6.18 3.83 6.09
C HIS A 155 -5.32 5.05 6.37
N SER A 156 -4.30 5.30 5.55
CA SER A 156 -3.49 6.51 5.60
C SER A 156 -4.06 7.61 4.68
N PRO A 157 -3.68 8.88 4.87
CA PRO A 157 -4.13 9.95 3.99
C PRO A 157 -3.66 9.73 2.55
N LEU A 158 -4.54 9.94 1.59
CA LEU A 158 -4.17 9.93 0.19
C LEU A 158 -3.47 11.26 -0.17
N GLN A 159 -2.17 11.19 -0.47
CA GLN A 159 -1.34 12.36 -0.79
C GLN A 159 -0.98 12.43 -2.28
N GLY A 160 -0.73 13.66 -2.77
CA GLY A 160 -0.05 13.90 -4.05
C GLY A 160 -0.86 13.58 -5.31
N VAL A 161 -2.18 13.47 -5.21
CA VAL A 161 -3.06 13.27 -6.36
C VAL A 161 -3.99 14.48 -6.51
N SER A 162 -3.86 15.22 -7.61
CA SER A 162 -4.73 16.34 -7.93
C SER A 162 -5.95 15.88 -8.74
N ASP A 163 -7.06 16.58 -8.52
CA ASP A 163 -8.27 16.37 -9.33
C ASP A 163 -8.04 16.93 -10.74
N GLN A 164 -8.70 16.33 -11.75
CA GLN A 164 -8.69 16.83 -13.12
C GLN A 164 -10.12 17.08 -13.61
N GLU A 165 -10.32 18.13 -14.39
CA GLU A 165 -11.63 18.53 -14.92
C GLU A 165 -12.29 17.41 -15.74
N ARG A 166 -11.50 16.63 -16.49
CA ARG A 166 -12.00 15.53 -17.32
C ARG A 166 -12.63 14.38 -16.50
N ASP A 167 -12.32 14.32 -15.21
CA ASP A 167 -12.83 13.28 -14.30
C ASP A 167 -14.14 13.70 -13.59
N ASP A 168 -14.73 14.88 -13.88
CA ASP A 168 -15.92 15.41 -13.17
C ASP A 168 -17.07 14.40 -13.04
N ARG A 169 -17.39 13.67 -14.11
CA ARG A 169 -18.45 12.65 -14.06
C ARG A 169 -18.11 11.49 -13.13
N GLN A 170 -16.84 11.10 -13.07
CA GLN A 170 -16.36 10.02 -12.21
C GLN A 170 -16.31 10.48 -10.76
N VAL A 171 -15.87 11.71 -10.51
CA VAL A 171 -15.92 12.35 -9.19
C VAL A 171 -17.35 12.41 -8.66
N ARG A 172 -18.35 12.69 -9.50
CA ARG A 172 -19.77 12.64 -9.09
C ARG A 172 -20.27 11.23 -8.77
N ALA A 173 -19.68 10.20 -9.37
CA ALA A 173 -20.07 8.81 -9.15
C ALA A 173 -19.36 8.16 -7.95
N PHE A 174 -18.05 8.36 -7.83
CA PHE A 174 -17.17 7.70 -6.84
C PHE A 174 -16.74 8.62 -5.69
N GLY A 175 -17.04 9.91 -5.79
CA GLY A 175 -16.44 10.94 -4.94
C GLY A 175 -15.01 11.28 -5.35
N ALA A 176 -14.56 12.49 -5.00
CA ALA A 176 -13.19 12.92 -5.27
C ALA A 176 -12.13 11.98 -4.64
N PRO A 177 -12.30 11.47 -3.40
CA PRO A 177 -11.38 10.49 -2.83
C PRO A 177 -11.29 9.19 -3.65
N GLY A 178 -12.42 8.67 -4.14
CA GLY A 178 -12.45 7.45 -4.95
C GLY A 178 -11.71 7.62 -6.28
N GLN A 179 -11.91 8.76 -6.94
CA GLN A 179 -11.20 9.07 -8.19
C GLN A 179 -9.69 9.22 -7.97
N ARG A 180 -9.29 9.92 -6.91
CA ARG A 180 -7.87 10.03 -6.56
C ARG A 180 -7.26 8.68 -6.22
N LEU A 181 -8.03 7.78 -5.58
CA LEU A 181 -7.58 6.42 -5.29
C LEU A 181 -7.32 5.64 -6.58
N LEU A 182 -8.23 5.69 -7.55
CA LEU A 182 -8.04 5.08 -8.87
C LEU A 182 -6.76 5.56 -9.55
N ARG A 183 -6.49 6.88 -9.49
CA ARG A 183 -5.24 7.45 -10.03
C ARG A 183 -3.99 6.97 -9.31
N ARG A 184 -4.06 6.65 -8.01
CA ARG A 184 -2.94 6.16 -7.19
C ARG A 184 -2.65 4.68 -7.41
N LEU A 185 -3.68 3.89 -7.71
CA LEU A 185 -3.55 2.45 -7.94
C LEU A 185 -2.72 2.15 -9.18
N HIS A 186 -2.06 1.00 -9.15
CA HIS A 186 -1.35 0.44 -10.31
C HIS A 186 -2.09 -0.83 -10.73
N PHE A 187 -2.58 -0.84 -11.95
CA PHE A 187 -3.33 -1.94 -12.52
C PHE A 187 -2.43 -2.85 -13.35
N GLY A 188 -2.52 -4.16 -13.13
CA GLY A 188 -1.94 -5.18 -14.01
C GLY A 188 -3.05 -5.82 -14.83
N VAL A 189 -2.93 -5.82 -16.16
CA VAL A 189 -3.83 -6.51 -17.08
C VAL A 189 -3.08 -7.70 -17.68
N ILE A 190 -3.51 -8.92 -17.36
CA ILE A 190 -2.91 -10.16 -17.88
C ILE A 190 -3.79 -10.64 -19.03
N GLY A 191 -3.23 -10.63 -20.24
CA GLY A 191 -3.92 -10.82 -21.50
C GLY A 191 -4.49 -9.51 -22.04
N ALA A 192 -4.10 -9.15 -23.26
CA ALA A 192 -4.56 -8.01 -24.05
C ALA A 192 -5.47 -8.45 -25.21
N GLY A 193 -6.15 -9.60 -25.08
CA GLY A 193 -7.11 -10.11 -26.07
C GLY A 193 -8.45 -9.34 -26.10
N GLY A 194 -9.53 -10.01 -26.52
CA GLY A 194 -10.85 -9.35 -26.66
C GLY A 194 -11.37 -8.68 -25.38
N THR A 195 -11.31 -9.39 -24.25
CA THR A 195 -11.69 -8.82 -22.94
C THR A 195 -10.64 -7.85 -22.40
N GLY A 196 -9.36 -8.25 -22.43
CA GLY A 196 -8.28 -7.43 -21.87
C GLY A 196 -8.12 -6.08 -22.56
N SER A 197 -8.34 -6.01 -23.87
CA SER A 197 -8.34 -4.74 -24.61
C SER A 197 -9.51 -3.83 -24.23
N LEU A 198 -10.70 -4.38 -23.95
CA LEU A 198 -11.80 -3.60 -23.36
C LEU A 198 -11.41 -3.06 -21.98
N GLU A 199 -10.84 -3.89 -21.10
CA GLU A 199 -10.42 -3.43 -19.77
C GLU A 199 -9.33 -2.36 -19.83
N CYS A 200 -8.35 -2.51 -20.73
CA CYS A 200 -7.34 -1.47 -20.98
C CYS A 200 -7.98 -0.14 -21.39
N GLN A 201 -8.99 -0.17 -22.27
CA GLN A 201 -9.73 1.01 -22.69
C GLN A 201 -10.49 1.64 -21.51
N GLN A 202 -11.18 0.82 -20.71
CA GLN A 202 -11.97 1.31 -19.58
C GLN A 202 -11.08 1.90 -18.49
N LEU A 203 -9.96 1.25 -18.14
CA LEU A 203 -8.98 1.79 -17.20
C LEU A 203 -8.45 3.15 -17.64
N ALA A 204 -8.13 3.30 -18.93
CA ALA A 204 -7.69 4.59 -19.47
C ALA A 204 -8.77 5.67 -19.33
N HIS A 205 -10.03 5.35 -19.63
CA HIS A 205 -11.15 6.27 -19.47
C HIS A 205 -11.42 6.62 -17.99
N LEU A 206 -11.30 5.65 -17.08
CA LEU A 206 -11.48 5.83 -15.63
C LEU A 206 -10.35 6.64 -14.98
N GLY A 207 -9.36 7.08 -15.75
CA GLY A 207 -8.27 7.93 -15.26
C GLY A 207 -7.14 7.16 -14.58
N ALA A 208 -7.06 5.84 -14.76
CA ALA A 208 -5.91 5.06 -14.27
C ALA A 208 -4.61 5.60 -14.90
N THR A 209 -3.61 5.88 -14.06
CA THR A 209 -2.36 6.51 -14.51
C THR A 209 -1.20 5.53 -14.61
N ARG A 210 -1.31 4.34 -14.00
CA ARG A 210 -0.25 3.33 -13.98
C ARG A 210 -0.83 1.99 -14.38
N ILE A 211 -0.44 1.51 -15.55
CA ILE A 211 -0.97 0.27 -16.12
C ILE A 211 0.18 -0.58 -16.65
N THR A 212 0.29 -1.82 -16.18
CA THR A 212 1.12 -2.85 -16.79
C THR A 212 0.23 -3.76 -17.59
N VAL A 213 0.55 -4.00 -18.87
CA VAL A 213 -0.20 -4.92 -19.73
C VAL A 213 0.74 -6.05 -20.14
N ILE A 214 0.35 -7.30 -19.87
CA ILE A 214 1.16 -8.49 -20.11
C ILE A 214 0.44 -9.39 -21.10
N ASP A 215 1.01 -9.63 -22.27
CA ASP A 215 0.48 -10.58 -23.27
C ASP A 215 1.61 -10.98 -24.23
N HIS A 216 1.81 -12.28 -24.46
CA HIS A 216 2.87 -12.77 -25.34
C HIS A 216 2.50 -12.71 -26.83
N ASP A 217 1.20 -12.63 -27.15
CA ASP A 217 0.70 -12.79 -28.51
C ASP A 217 0.94 -11.58 -29.41
N LEU A 218 0.98 -11.88 -30.71
CA LEU A 218 0.86 -10.90 -31.78
C LEU A 218 -0.60 -10.74 -32.23
N VAL A 219 -0.91 -9.63 -32.86
CA VAL A 219 -2.21 -9.40 -33.48
C VAL A 219 -2.34 -10.24 -34.75
N GLU A 220 -3.45 -10.99 -34.84
CA GLU A 220 -3.85 -11.70 -36.07
C GLU A 220 -5.03 -11.00 -36.75
N GLU A 221 -5.22 -11.24 -38.05
CA GLU A 221 -6.35 -10.70 -38.81
C GLU A 221 -7.72 -11.07 -38.18
N THR A 222 -7.83 -12.30 -37.65
CA THR A 222 -9.03 -12.77 -36.94
C THR A 222 -9.31 -12.02 -35.65
N ASN A 223 -8.35 -11.25 -35.12
CA ASN A 223 -8.48 -10.50 -33.87
C ASN A 223 -9.12 -9.12 -34.10
N LEU A 224 -9.03 -8.57 -35.32
CA LEU A 224 -9.49 -7.22 -35.65
C LEU A 224 -10.98 -6.98 -35.40
N ASN A 225 -11.79 -8.05 -35.30
CA ASN A 225 -13.22 -7.97 -35.01
C ASN A 225 -13.56 -7.69 -33.54
N ARG A 226 -12.60 -7.82 -32.61
CA ARG A 226 -12.85 -7.74 -31.15
C ARG A 226 -11.72 -7.12 -30.35
N LEU A 227 -10.52 -6.99 -30.92
CA LEU A 227 -9.37 -6.42 -30.24
C LEU A 227 -9.46 -4.89 -30.28
N VAL A 228 -9.86 -4.28 -29.17
CA VAL A 228 -10.10 -2.84 -29.09
C VAL A 228 -8.80 -2.07 -29.30
N GLY A 229 -8.87 -1.01 -30.13
CA GLY A 229 -7.72 -0.18 -30.47
C GLY A 229 -6.86 -0.70 -31.62
N SER A 230 -7.08 -1.95 -32.06
CA SER A 230 -6.37 -2.52 -33.21
C SER A 230 -6.87 -1.98 -34.54
N ILE A 231 -5.96 -1.87 -35.51
CA ILE A 231 -6.23 -1.52 -36.91
C ILE A 231 -5.54 -2.53 -37.83
N THR A 232 -5.92 -2.55 -39.11
CA THR A 232 -5.39 -3.54 -40.09
C THR A 232 -3.87 -3.55 -40.17
N SER A 233 -3.20 -2.41 -39.98
CA SER A 233 -1.74 -2.32 -39.99
C SER A 233 -1.07 -2.89 -38.74
N ASP A 234 -1.82 -3.23 -37.69
CA ASP A 234 -1.27 -3.83 -36.48
C ASP A 234 -1.08 -5.35 -36.60
N VAL A 235 -1.54 -6.00 -37.68
CA VAL A 235 -1.33 -7.45 -37.86
C VAL A 235 0.17 -7.78 -37.82
N GLY A 236 0.54 -8.72 -36.95
CA GLY A 236 1.92 -9.10 -36.64
C GLY A 236 2.62 -8.24 -35.58
N GLN A 237 1.97 -7.18 -35.07
CA GLN A 237 2.49 -6.39 -33.94
C GLN A 237 2.11 -7.02 -32.60
N PRO A 238 2.89 -6.80 -31.52
CA PRO A 238 2.51 -7.26 -30.19
C PRO A 238 1.19 -6.63 -29.72
N LYS A 239 0.29 -7.44 -29.14
CA LYS A 239 -1.00 -6.93 -28.62
C LYS A 239 -0.80 -5.87 -27.53
N VAL A 240 0.24 -6.03 -26.71
CA VAL A 240 0.58 -5.06 -25.65
C VAL A 240 0.92 -3.67 -26.19
N GLU A 241 1.49 -3.57 -27.39
CA GLU A 241 1.81 -2.27 -28.01
C GLU A 241 0.55 -1.58 -28.53
N VAL A 242 -0.41 -2.35 -29.07
CA VAL A 242 -1.73 -1.83 -29.46
C VAL A 242 -2.47 -1.28 -28.22
N ALA A 243 -2.46 -2.03 -27.12
CA ALA A 243 -3.06 -1.59 -25.87
C ALA A 243 -2.39 -0.32 -25.33
N ALA A 244 -1.05 -0.27 -25.32
CA ALA A 244 -0.31 0.89 -24.85
C ALA A 244 -0.54 2.13 -25.72
N ARG A 245 -0.59 1.98 -27.05
CA ARG A 245 -0.94 3.05 -27.99
C ARG A 245 -2.33 3.60 -27.71
N MET A 246 -3.32 2.73 -27.52
CA MET A 246 -4.69 3.12 -27.22
C MET A 246 -4.80 3.84 -25.88
N ILE A 247 -4.22 3.28 -24.81
CA ILE A 247 -4.27 3.86 -23.46
C ILE A 247 -3.70 5.28 -23.47
N ARG A 248 -2.52 5.48 -24.06
CA ARG A 248 -1.86 6.81 -24.12
C ARG A 248 -2.63 7.82 -24.96
N ALA A 249 -3.35 7.37 -26.00
CA ALA A 249 -4.21 8.23 -26.79
C ALA A 249 -5.45 8.70 -26.00
N ILE A 250 -6.00 7.85 -25.12
CA ILE A 250 -7.15 8.18 -24.26
C ILE A 250 -6.72 9.01 -23.06
N ASN A 251 -5.64 8.61 -22.39
CA ASN A 251 -5.10 9.23 -21.19
C ASN A 251 -3.60 9.51 -21.39
N PRO A 252 -3.23 10.72 -21.84
CA PRO A 252 -1.83 11.12 -22.02
C PRO A 252 -1.00 11.14 -20.73
N ASP A 253 -1.64 11.18 -19.56
CA ASP A 253 -0.96 11.14 -18.26
C ASP A 253 -0.63 9.69 -17.83
N ALA A 254 -1.10 8.68 -18.58
CA ALA A 254 -0.87 7.28 -18.24
C ALA A 254 0.55 6.84 -18.56
N THR A 255 1.24 6.35 -17.54
CA THR A 255 2.45 5.53 -17.68
C THR A 255 2.03 4.09 -17.92
N VAL A 256 2.33 3.59 -19.11
CA VAL A 256 2.00 2.22 -19.53
C VAL A 256 3.27 1.41 -19.73
N VAL A 257 3.34 0.24 -19.09
CA VAL A 257 4.41 -0.75 -19.25
C VAL A 257 3.86 -1.93 -20.06
N PRO A 258 4.09 -1.96 -21.38
CA PRO A 258 3.78 -3.13 -22.20
C PRO A 258 4.85 -4.20 -21.99
N LEU A 259 4.44 -5.41 -21.59
CA LEU A 259 5.32 -6.56 -21.41
C LEU A 259 4.86 -7.68 -22.35
N GLN A 260 5.60 -7.87 -23.44
CA GLN A 260 5.38 -9.02 -24.31
C GLN A 260 5.98 -10.27 -23.68
N ALA A 261 5.25 -10.90 -22.77
CA ALA A 261 5.70 -12.06 -22.03
C ALA A 261 4.51 -12.91 -21.55
N ASP A 262 4.80 -14.14 -21.11
CA ASP A 262 3.80 -15.02 -20.51
C ASP A 262 3.95 -15.01 -18.98
N ILE A 263 2.83 -15.01 -18.26
CA ILE A 263 2.82 -15.06 -16.79
C ILE A 263 3.31 -16.41 -16.25
N VAL A 264 3.39 -17.45 -17.08
CA VAL A 264 4.00 -18.73 -16.69
C VAL A 264 5.51 -18.61 -16.49
N ASP A 265 6.15 -17.58 -17.05
CA ASP A 265 7.57 -17.31 -16.82
C ASP A 265 7.76 -16.74 -15.42
N GLU A 266 8.57 -17.40 -14.59
CA GLU A 266 8.76 -17.05 -13.17
C GLU A 266 9.21 -15.59 -12.99
N GLU A 267 10.07 -15.08 -13.88
CA GLU A 267 10.55 -13.70 -13.84
C GLU A 267 9.43 -12.68 -14.11
N VAL A 268 8.42 -13.05 -14.90
CA VAL A 268 7.25 -12.20 -15.19
C VAL A 268 6.26 -12.26 -14.03
N ALA A 269 6.07 -13.44 -13.44
CA ALA A 269 5.19 -13.64 -12.29
C ALA A 269 5.66 -12.91 -11.02
N LYS A 270 6.96 -12.57 -10.92
CA LYS A 270 7.56 -11.86 -9.78
C LYS A 270 7.52 -10.33 -9.88
N LEU A 271 7.08 -9.76 -11.01
CA LEU A 271 6.98 -8.30 -11.24
C LEU A 271 5.86 -7.67 -10.40
#